data_AF-A0AAT9GQM7-F1
#
_entry.id   AF-A0AAT9GQM7-F1
#
_cell.length_a   1.000
_cell.length_b   1.000
_cell.length_c   1.000
_cell.angle_alpha   90.00
_cell.angle_beta   90.00
_cell.angle_gamma   90.00
#
_symmetry.space_group_name_H-M   'P 1'
#
loop_
_entity.id
_entity.type
_entity.pdbx_description
1 polymer ?
#
loop_
_entity_poly.entity_id
_entity_poly.type
_entity_poly.pdbx_seq_one_letter_code
_entity_poly.pdbx_strand_id
1 'polypeptide(L)'
;MILLILYFSLIDQGYYITLSPITKSKDEAIHFTPLYLDMIEDAVIIYDKDNFMEKVLNRISEELRKLGAKRVWLSDRAWYWDLKPNYKFGDVIEIE
;
A
#
# COMPACT_ATOMS: atom_id res chain seq x y z
N MET A 1 2.92 -21.85 -0.56
CA MET A 1 2.15 -22.99 0.01
C MET A 1 0.97 -22.51 0.85
N ILE A 2 1.15 -21.56 1.77
CA ILE A 2 0.05 -21.01 2.62
C ILE A 2 -1.12 -20.42 1.81
N LEU A 3 -0.82 -19.60 0.80
CA LEU A 3 -1.86 -18.93 0.00
C LEU A 3 -2.77 -19.91 -0.75
N LEU A 4 -2.20 -20.99 -1.30
CA LEU A 4 -2.97 -22.03 -1.99
C LEU A 4 -3.84 -22.83 -1.03
N ILE A 5 -3.33 -23.15 0.16
CA ILE A 5 -4.08 -23.88 1.19
C ILE A 5 -5.28 -23.04 1.65
N LEU A 6 -5.08 -21.75 1.90
CA LEU A 6 -6.15 -20.84 2.28
C LEU A 6 -7.20 -20.71 1.16
N TYR A 7 -6.76 -20.59 -0.09
CA TYR A 7 -7.64 -20.50 -1.25
C TYR A 7 -8.57 -21.72 -1.38
N PHE A 8 -8.03 -22.95 -1.32
CA PHE A 8 -8.86 -24.15 -1.39
C PHE A 8 -9.81 -24.27 -0.20
N SER A 9 -9.34 -23.95 1.01
CA SER A 9 -10.20 -23.96 2.19
C SER A 9 -11.38 -23.00 2.09
N LEU A 10 -11.22 -21.85 1.42
CA LEU A 10 -12.29 -20.87 1.23
C LEU A 10 -13.29 -21.33 0.15
N ILE A 11 -12.80 -21.99 -0.91
CA ILE A 11 -13.66 -22.62 -1.92
C ILE A 11 -14.53 -23.72 -1.32
N ASP A 12 -13.96 -24.57 -0.45
CA ASP A 12 -14.72 -25.64 0.22
C ASP A 12 -15.84 -25.08 1.12
N GLN A 13 -15.68 -23.83 1.58
CA GLN A 13 -16.70 -23.08 2.33
C GLN A 13 -17.68 -22.30 1.43
N GLY A 14 -17.57 -22.41 0.10
CA GLY A 14 -18.41 -21.73 -0.87
C GLY A 14 -17.97 -20.30 -1.22
N TYR A 15 -16.80 -19.86 -0.76
CA TYR A 15 -16.23 -18.55 -1.09
C TYR A 15 -15.32 -18.66 -2.32
N TYR A 16 -15.78 -18.12 -3.45
CA TYR A 16 -15.00 -18.03 -4.68
C TYR A 16 -14.28 -16.69 -4.74
N ILE A 17 -12.97 -16.70 -4.46
CA ILE A 17 -12.17 -15.48 -4.34
C ILE A 17 -11.15 -15.46 -5.47
N THR A 18 -11.15 -14.41 -6.29
CA THR A 18 -10.10 -14.23 -7.30
C THR A 18 -8.94 -13.45 -6.71
N LEU A 19 -7.74 -14.02 -6.76
CA LEU A 19 -6.52 -13.32 -6.40
C LEU A 19 -5.95 -12.62 -7.63
N SER A 20 -5.63 -11.33 -7.49
CA SER A 20 -4.91 -10.55 -8.50
C SER A 20 -3.54 -10.15 -7.94
N PRO A 21 -2.52 -11.02 -8.03
CA PRO A 21 -1.22 -10.76 -7.43
C PRO A 21 -0.48 -9.67 -8.21
N ILE A 22 0.03 -8.67 -7.49
CA ILE A 22 0.97 -7.69 -8.02
C ILE A 22 2.37 -8.17 -7.64
N THR A 23 3.08 -8.74 -8.61
CA THR A 23 4.43 -9.26 -8.39
C THR A 23 5.44 -8.17 -8.73
N LYS A 24 6.38 -7.92 -7.82
CA LYS A 24 7.50 -7.00 -8.01
C LYS A 24 8.80 -7.68 -7.65
N SER A 25 9.85 -7.38 -8.40
CA SER A 25 11.23 -7.58 -7.97
C SER A 25 11.55 -6.66 -6.79
N LYS A 26 12.66 -6.93 -6.07
CA LYS A 26 13.09 -6.04 -4.99
C LYS A 26 13.40 -4.63 -5.51
N ASP A 27 14.03 -4.54 -6.67
CA ASP A 27 14.40 -3.25 -7.28
C ASP A 27 13.15 -2.45 -7.71
N GLU A 28 12.09 -3.10 -8.18
CA GLU A 28 10.81 -2.41 -8.44
C GLU A 28 10.07 -2.06 -7.14
N ALA A 29 10.20 -2.90 -6.11
CA ALA A 29 9.46 -2.75 -4.86
C ALA A 29 9.98 -1.59 -4.01
N ILE A 30 11.27 -1.22 -4.12
CA ILE A 30 11.82 -0.07 -3.41
C ILE A 30 11.30 1.27 -3.92
N HIS A 31 10.79 1.34 -5.15
CA HIS A 31 10.26 2.58 -5.71
C HIS A 31 8.80 2.78 -5.30
N PHE A 32 8.45 4.04 -5.00
CA PHE A 32 7.07 4.38 -4.69
C PHE A 32 6.14 4.00 -5.84
N THR A 33 4.98 3.45 -5.46
CA THR A 33 3.83 3.32 -6.35
C THR A 33 2.58 3.72 -5.60
N PRO A 34 1.56 4.29 -6.27
CA PRO A 34 0.34 4.77 -5.61
C PRO A 34 -0.33 3.75 -4.68
N LEU A 35 -0.23 2.46 -5.00
CA LEU A 35 -0.71 1.36 -4.14
C LEU A 35 -0.18 1.43 -2.70
N TYR A 36 1.05 1.91 -2.51
CA TYR A 36 1.69 1.94 -1.21
C TYR A 36 1.02 2.92 -0.24
N LEU A 37 0.30 3.92 -0.75
CA LEU A 37 -0.49 4.83 0.07
C LEU A 37 -1.50 4.05 0.91
N ASP A 38 -2.28 3.18 0.26
CA ASP A 38 -3.26 2.36 0.96
C ASP A 38 -2.58 1.22 1.76
N MET A 39 -1.44 0.71 1.30
CA MET A 39 -0.72 -0.33 2.05
C MET A 39 -0.17 0.16 3.38
N ILE A 40 0.24 1.42 3.50
CA ILE A 40 0.73 2.00 4.76
C ILE A 40 -0.38 1.99 5.83
N GLU A 41 -1.62 2.18 5.42
CA GLU A 41 -2.76 2.28 6.33
C GLU A 41 -3.44 0.94 6.60
N ASP A 42 -3.64 0.14 5.54
CA ASP A 42 -4.59 -0.97 5.57
C ASP A 42 -3.93 -2.35 5.32
N ALA A 43 -2.67 -2.41 4.86
CA ALA A 43 -2.05 -3.70 4.56
C ALA A 43 -1.62 -4.45 5.81
N VAL A 44 -1.73 -5.79 5.72
CA VAL A 44 -1.19 -6.72 6.72
C VAL A 44 -0.02 -7.47 6.09
N ILE A 45 1.15 -7.37 6.72
CA ILE A 45 2.34 -8.12 6.32
C ILE A 45 2.23 -9.54 6.85
N ILE A 46 2.03 -10.51 5.95
CA ILE A 46 1.92 -11.93 6.30
C ILE A 46 3.30 -12.59 6.43
N TYR A 47 4.26 -12.14 5.62
CA TYR A 47 5.65 -12.61 5.64
C TYR A 47 6.55 -11.53 5.02
N ASP A 48 7.62 -11.19 5.72
CA ASP A 48 8.62 -10.24 5.23
C ASP A 48 10.01 -10.66 5.68
N LYS A 49 10.85 -11.02 4.71
CA LYS A 49 12.21 -11.48 5.00
C LYS A 49 13.12 -10.26 5.18
N ASP A 50 13.86 -10.24 6.28
CA ASP A 50 14.80 -9.16 6.64
C ASP A 50 14.11 -7.78 6.84
N ASN A 51 12.79 -7.80 7.07
CA ASN A 51 11.90 -6.64 7.18
C ASN A 51 12.02 -5.71 5.96
N PHE A 52 12.14 -6.29 4.75
CA PHE A 52 12.35 -5.55 3.51
C PHE A 52 11.16 -4.63 3.21
N MET A 53 9.95 -5.19 3.15
CA MET A 53 8.75 -4.44 2.78
C MET A 53 8.35 -3.46 3.89
N GLU A 54 8.50 -3.86 5.16
CA GLU A 54 8.29 -2.99 6.30
C GLU A 54 9.18 -1.74 6.23
N LYS A 55 10.48 -1.90 5.93
CA LYS A 55 11.41 -0.77 5.75
C LYS A 55 10.99 0.13 4.58
N VAL A 56 10.55 -0.44 3.47
CA VAL A 56 10.06 0.33 2.31
C VAL A 56 8.83 1.16 2.70
N LEU A 57 7.82 0.54 3.29
CA LEU A 57 6.58 1.22 3.69
C LEU A 57 6.83 2.28 4.76
N ASN A 58 7.69 1.98 5.75
CA ASN A 58 8.06 2.93 6.79
C ASN A 58 8.72 4.17 6.20
N ARG A 59 9.75 4.01 5.34
CA ARG A 59 10.41 5.15 4.67
C ARG A 59 9.41 6.04 3.94
N ILE A 60 8.49 5.44 3.18
CA ILE A 60 7.48 6.18 2.41
C ILE A 60 6.49 6.88 3.35
N SER A 61 6.07 6.22 4.43
CA SER A 61 5.25 6.83 5.49
C SER A 61 5.92 8.06 6.11
N GLU A 62 7.25 8.02 6.32
CA GLU A 62 7.99 9.18 6.82
C GLU A 62 7.99 10.35 5.83
N GLU A 63 8.21 10.09 4.54
CA GLU A 63 8.16 11.13 3.50
C GLU A 63 6.77 11.75 3.38
N LEU A 64 5.72 10.93 3.38
CA LEU A 64 4.33 11.40 3.39
C LEU A 64 4.06 12.27 4.62
N ARG A 65 4.54 11.87 5.80
CA ARG A 65 4.41 12.66 7.03
C ARG A 65 5.13 14.00 6.92
N LYS A 66 6.32 14.06 6.31
CA LYS A 66 7.05 15.32 6.08
C LYS A 66 6.30 16.26 5.13
N LEU A 67 5.64 15.71 4.12
CA LEU A 67 4.78 16.48 3.20
C LEU A 67 3.47 16.95 3.84
N GLY A 68 3.13 16.42 5.03
CA GLY A 68 1.84 16.62 5.67
C GLY A 68 0.71 15.91 4.93
N ALA A 69 1.04 14.86 4.18
CA ALA A 69 0.07 14.08 3.42
C ALA A 69 -0.98 13.46 4.35
N LYS A 70 -2.22 13.41 3.88
CA LYS A 70 -3.35 12.86 4.65
C LYS A 70 -4.33 12.12 3.76
N ARG A 71 -4.87 11.01 4.27
CA ARG A 71 -6.03 10.34 3.69
C ARG A 71 -7.31 11.09 4.11
N VAL A 72 -8.08 11.55 3.13
CA VAL A 72 -9.33 12.27 3.33
C VAL A 72 -10.48 11.38 2.90
N TRP A 73 -11.33 11.03 3.87
CA TRP A 73 -12.53 10.23 3.64
C TRP A 73 -13.69 11.12 3.17
N LEU A 74 -14.33 10.71 2.08
CA LEU A 74 -15.55 11.32 1.54
C LEU A 74 -16.81 10.58 2.02
N SER A 75 -16.68 9.28 2.28
CA SER A 75 -17.73 8.41 2.84
C SER A 75 -17.09 7.18 3.51
N ASP A 76 -17.89 6.17 3.87
CA ASP A 76 -17.42 4.87 4.37
C ASP A 76 -16.64 4.05 3.34
N ARG A 77 -16.76 4.36 2.05
CA ARG A 77 -16.19 3.58 0.94
C ARG A 77 -15.40 4.40 -0.08
N ALA A 78 -15.26 5.70 0.16
CA ALA A 78 -14.57 6.59 -0.76
C ALA A 78 -13.60 7.49 0.01
N TRP A 79 -12.35 7.52 -0.44
CA TRP A 79 -11.31 8.38 0.08
C TRP A 79 -10.39 8.82 -1.06
N TYR A 80 -9.61 9.86 -0.78
CA TYR A 80 -8.48 10.26 -1.61
C TYR A 80 -7.31 10.67 -0.73
N TRP A 81 -6.12 10.70 -1.33
CA TRP A 81 -4.92 11.18 -0.66
C TRP A 81 -4.65 12.63 -1.04
N ASP A 82 -4.64 13.51 -0.04
CA ASP A 82 -4.13 14.88 -0.14
C ASP A 82 -2.64 14.84 0.21
N LEU A 83 -1.79 14.73 -0.81
CA LEU A 83 -0.35 14.50 -0.63
C LEU A 83 0.41 15.73 -0.14
N LYS A 84 -0.14 16.93 -0.35
CA LYS A 84 0.47 18.20 0.08
C LYS A 84 -0.63 19.23 0.33
N PRO A 85 -1.21 19.29 1.55
CA PRO A 85 -2.37 20.15 1.83
C PRO A 85 -2.15 21.64 1.60
N ASN A 86 -0.89 22.09 1.61
CA ASN A 86 -0.50 23.48 1.36
C ASN A 86 0.09 23.69 -0.04
N TYR A 87 -0.32 22.85 -1.01
CA TYR A 87 0.14 22.92 -2.38
C TYR A 87 -0.07 24.32 -2.98
N LYS A 88 0.98 24.85 -3.60
CA LYS A 88 0.93 26.09 -4.40
C LYS A 88 1.18 25.76 -5.86
N PHE A 89 0.56 26.54 -6.75
CA PHE A 89 0.78 26.39 -8.19
C PHE A 89 2.28 26.46 -8.52
N GLY A 90 2.79 25.46 -9.23
CA GLY A 90 4.20 25.33 -9.55
C GLY A 90 4.99 24.45 -8.58
N ASP A 91 4.40 24.01 -7.46
CA ASP A 91 5.02 23.02 -6.60
C ASP A 91 5.12 21.66 -7.32
N VAL A 92 6.26 20.99 -7.15
CA VAL A 92 6.43 19.59 -7.52
C VAL A 92 6.16 18.73 -6.29
N ILE A 93 5.38 17.66 -6.47
CA ILE A 93 5.17 16.64 -5.44
C ILE A 93 6.09 15.48 -5.82
N GLU A 94 7.18 15.34 -5.08
CA GLU A 94 8.10 14.22 -5.22
C GLU A 94 7.90 13.29 -4.02
N ILE A 95 7.61 12.04 -4.32
CA ILE A 95 7.60 10.93 -3.38
C ILE A 95 8.56 9.93 -4.00
N GLU A 96 9.67 9.67 -3.33
CA GLU A 96 10.85 8.94 -3.83
C GLU A 96 10.58 7.74 -4.76
#